data_AF-A0A966SGB7-F1
#
_entry.id   AF-A0A966SGB7-F1
#
_cell.length_a   1.000
_cell.length_b   1.000
_cell.length_c   1.000
_cell.angle_alpha   90.00
_cell.angle_beta   90.00
_cell.angle_gamma   90.00
#
_symmetry.space_group_name_H-M   'P 1'
#
loop_
_entity.id
_entity.type
_entity.pdbx_description
1 polymer ?
#
loop_
_entity_poly.entity_id
_entity_poly.type
_entity_poly.pdbx_seq_one_letter_code
_entity_poly.pdbx_strand_id
1 'polypeptide(L)'
;MALIFVASTDLGGTRHTSRFIVPLLRWLVPGLAQEALEAIHFTVRKSGHALGYAVLAGLIWRACRAGQNRRAGDWSWRHASMAFTLAACYAATDEWHQTFTATRDGSLADVVLDAAGAAMGLAAIGVWCWWRRTRSA
;
A
#
# COMPACT_ATOMS: atom_id res chain seq x y z
N MET A 1 -4.42 -3.23 -8.54
CA MET A 1 -5.62 -2.51 -8.99
C MET A 1 -6.86 -3.17 -8.41
N ALA A 2 -7.39 -4.27 -8.99
CA ALA A 2 -8.62 -4.91 -8.50
C ALA A 2 -8.65 -5.23 -6.99
N LEU A 3 -7.55 -5.74 -6.43
CA LEU A 3 -7.48 -6.08 -5.00
C LEU A 3 -7.54 -4.84 -4.09
N ILE A 4 -6.88 -3.75 -4.48
CA ILE A 4 -6.93 -2.48 -3.73
C ILE A 4 -8.34 -1.90 -3.84
N PHE A 5 -8.89 -1.84 -5.05
CA PHE A 5 -10.25 -1.38 -5.28
C PHE A 5 -11.29 -2.12 -4.43
N VAL A 6 -11.22 -3.46 -4.36
CA VAL A 6 -12.11 -4.26 -3.50
C VAL A 6 -11.87 -3.97 -2.01
N ALA A 7 -10.61 -3.86 -1.57
CA ALA A 7 -10.29 -3.46 -0.19
C ALA A 7 -10.77 -2.03 0.15
N SER A 8 -10.92 -1.18 -0.85
CA SER A 8 -11.45 0.18 -0.72
C SER A 8 -12.97 0.30 -0.83
N THR A 9 -13.67 -0.82 -1.05
CA THR A 9 -15.13 -0.90 -0.86
C THR A 9 -15.51 -1.11 0.61
N ASP A 10 -16.82 -1.14 0.93
CA ASP A 10 -17.33 -1.46 2.27
C ASP A 10 -16.82 -2.80 2.83
N LEU A 11 -16.36 -3.72 1.97
CA LEU A 11 -15.74 -4.99 2.37
C LEU A 11 -14.44 -4.80 3.18
N GLY A 12 -13.66 -3.77 2.90
CA GLY A 12 -12.49 -3.40 3.70
C GLY A 12 -12.78 -2.33 4.76
N GLY A 13 -14.05 -1.98 4.94
CA GLY A 13 -14.53 -1.08 5.98
C GLY A 13 -14.37 -1.67 7.38
N THR A 14 -14.30 -0.79 8.38
CA THR A 14 -14.03 -1.13 9.79
C THR A 14 -15.00 -2.17 10.34
N ARG A 15 -16.25 -2.16 9.88
CA ARG A 15 -17.31 -3.10 10.32
C ARG A 15 -17.11 -4.53 9.79
N HIS A 16 -16.54 -4.70 8.60
CA HIS A 16 -16.28 -6.02 8.02
C HIS A 16 -14.96 -6.61 8.49
N THR A 17 -13.89 -5.83 8.54
CA THR A 17 -12.57 -6.32 8.96
C THR A 17 -12.52 -6.63 10.46
N SER A 18 -13.25 -5.88 11.29
CA SER A 18 -13.32 -6.14 12.74
C SER A 18 -13.91 -7.49 13.08
N ARG A 19 -14.86 -8.00 12.28
CA ARG A 19 -15.46 -9.34 12.48
C ARG A 19 -14.45 -10.47 12.43
N PHE A 20 -13.32 -10.28 11.76
CA PHE A 20 -12.26 -11.27 11.67
C PHE A 20 -11.05 -10.93 12.56
N ILE A 21 -10.64 -9.66 12.57
CA ILE A 21 -9.43 -9.22 13.30
C ILE A 21 -9.66 -9.17 14.81
N VAL A 22 -10.82 -8.70 15.28
CA VAL A 22 -11.10 -8.54 16.71
C VAL A 22 -11.17 -9.89 17.44
N PRO A 23 -11.87 -10.93 16.94
CA PRO A 23 -11.86 -12.24 17.58
C PRO A 23 -10.48 -12.87 17.63
N LEU A 24 -9.69 -12.72 16.56
CA LEU A 24 -8.32 -13.23 16.51
C LEU A 24 -7.42 -12.54 17.55
N LEU A 25 -7.52 -11.21 17.69
CA LEU A 25 -6.75 -10.45 18.69
C LEU A 25 -7.14 -10.84 20.13
N ARG A 26 -8.44 -11.02 20.41
CA ARG A 26 -8.91 -11.48 21.73
C ARG A 26 -8.50 -12.91 22.04
N TRP A 27 -8.38 -13.75 21.02
CA TRP A 27 -7.84 -15.10 21.17
C TRP A 27 -6.32 -15.08 21.45
N LEU A 28 -5.56 -14.23 20.76
CA LEU A 28 -4.10 -14.16 20.90
C LEU A 28 -3.66 -13.52 22.22
N VAL A 29 -4.34 -12.45 22.65
CA VAL A 29 -4.04 -11.74 23.90
C VAL A 29 -5.36 -11.52 24.67
N PRO A 30 -5.74 -12.47 25.54
CA PRO A 30 -6.90 -12.32 26.40
C PRO A 30 -6.72 -11.12 27.35
N GLY A 31 -7.71 -10.23 27.43
CA GLY A 31 -7.69 -9.08 28.35
C GLY A 31 -7.15 -7.76 27.79
N LEU A 32 -6.93 -7.66 26.46
CA LEU A 32 -6.66 -6.37 25.82
C LEU A 32 -7.79 -5.37 26.07
N ALA A 33 -7.41 -4.16 26.47
CA ALA A 33 -8.31 -3.02 26.58
C ALA A 33 -8.97 -2.73 25.21
N GLN A 34 -10.22 -2.26 25.23
CA GLN A 34 -11.00 -2.02 24.02
C GLN A 34 -10.33 -0.96 23.12
N GLU A 35 -9.72 0.05 23.74
CA GLU A 35 -8.99 1.13 23.08
C GLU A 35 -7.75 0.60 22.35
N ALA A 36 -7.00 -0.30 22.98
CA ALA A 36 -5.83 -0.93 22.37
C ALA A 36 -6.22 -1.79 21.17
N LEU A 37 -7.35 -2.49 21.26
CA LEU A 37 -7.86 -3.34 20.19
C LEU A 37 -8.32 -2.53 18.97
N GLU A 38 -8.98 -1.40 19.20
CA GLU A 38 -9.35 -0.46 18.13
C GLU A 38 -8.12 0.17 17.47
N ALA A 39 -7.13 0.56 18.27
CA ALA A 39 -5.86 1.10 17.78
C ALA A 39 -5.11 0.07 16.91
N ILE A 40 -4.95 -1.17 17.36
CA ILE A 40 -4.30 -2.24 16.59
C ILE A 40 -5.06 -2.49 15.29
N HIS A 41 -6.38 -2.62 15.35
CA HIS A 41 -7.19 -2.86 14.17
C HIS A 41 -7.08 -1.72 13.15
N PHE A 42 -7.09 -0.46 13.61
CA PHE A 42 -6.85 0.70 12.78
C PHE A 42 -5.46 0.66 12.13
N THR A 43 -4.40 0.43 12.92
CA THR A 43 -3.02 0.34 12.43
C THR A 43 -2.85 -0.75 11.39
N VAL A 44 -3.36 -1.97 11.64
CA VAL A 44 -3.29 -3.09 10.69
C VAL A 44 -3.92 -2.73 9.34
N ARG A 45 -5.08 -2.07 9.35
CA ARG A 45 -5.74 -1.64 8.11
C ARG A 45 -4.92 -0.60 7.34
N LYS A 46 -4.41 0.43 8.02
CA LYS A 46 -3.59 1.48 7.40
C LYS A 46 -2.28 0.92 6.85
N SER A 47 -1.63 0.03 7.59
CA SER A 47 -0.42 -0.66 7.10
C SER A 47 -0.71 -1.57 5.90
N GLY A 48 -1.86 -2.25 5.87
CA GLY A 48 -2.29 -3.07 4.74
C GLY A 48 -2.47 -2.25 3.46
N HIS A 49 -3.12 -1.09 3.54
CA HIS A 49 -3.26 -0.15 2.42
C HIS A 49 -1.88 0.35 1.93
N ALA A 50 -1.05 0.88 2.83
CA ALA A 50 0.30 1.35 2.49
C ALA A 50 1.14 0.27 1.82
N LEU A 51 1.08 -0.98 2.30
CA LEU A 51 1.76 -2.12 1.69
C LEU A 51 1.20 -2.45 0.30
N GLY A 52 -0.12 -2.38 0.13
CA GLY A 52 -0.77 -2.54 -1.17
C GLY A 52 -0.25 -1.52 -2.19
N TYR A 53 -0.10 -0.27 -1.80
CA TYR A 53 0.48 0.78 -2.65
C TYR A 53 1.98 0.61 -2.90
N ALA A 54 2.74 0.11 -1.92
CA ALA A 54 4.15 -0.26 -2.10
C ALA A 54 4.31 -1.33 -3.19
N VAL A 55 3.50 -2.40 -3.12
CA VAL A 55 3.49 -3.48 -4.12
C VAL A 55 3.04 -2.94 -5.48
N LEU A 56 2.00 -2.12 -5.50
CA LEU A 56 1.49 -1.53 -6.73
C LEU A 56 2.56 -0.69 -7.44
N ALA A 57 3.22 0.22 -6.73
CA ALA A 57 4.28 1.04 -7.29
C ALA A 57 5.42 0.19 -7.86
N GLY A 58 5.79 -0.90 -7.18
CA GLY A 58 6.74 -1.88 -7.69
C GLY A 58 6.30 -2.58 -8.98
N LEU A 59 5.02 -2.97 -9.09
CA LEU A 59 4.46 -3.57 -10.29
C LEU A 59 4.40 -2.58 -11.46
N ILE A 60 4.00 -1.33 -11.22
CA ILE A 60 4.01 -0.27 -12.23
C ILE A 60 5.45 -0.04 -12.71
N TRP A 61 6.40 0.14 -11.79
CA TRP A 61 7.81 0.30 -12.14
C TRP A 61 8.33 -0.86 -13.00
N ARG A 62 7.95 -2.10 -12.66
CA ARG A 62 8.33 -3.29 -13.43
C ARG A 62 7.68 -3.30 -14.82
N ALA A 63 6.41 -2.90 -14.93
CA ALA A 63 5.68 -2.79 -16.19
C ALA A 63 6.27 -1.71 -17.10
N CYS A 64 6.63 -0.54 -16.55
CA CYS A 64 7.26 0.54 -17.31
C CYS A 64 8.64 0.13 -17.87
N ARG A 65 9.29 -0.84 -17.23
CA ARG A 65 10.57 -1.42 -17.69
C ARG A 65 10.41 -2.60 -18.64
N ALA A 66 9.22 -3.16 -18.79
CA ALA A 66 8.97 -4.29 -19.68
C ALA A 66 9.29 -3.90 -21.13
N GLY A 67 9.97 -4.78 -21.87
CA GLY A 67 10.37 -4.54 -23.26
C GLY A 67 11.67 -3.75 -23.45
N GLN A 68 12.33 -3.32 -22.37
CA GLN A 68 13.65 -2.67 -22.46
C GLN A 68 14.73 -3.70 -22.12
N ASN A 69 15.75 -3.85 -22.98
CA ASN A 69 16.89 -4.77 -22.78
C ASN A 69 17.85 -4.24 -21.69
N ARG A 70 17.34 -4.06 -20.47
CA ARG A 70 18.08 -3.55 -19.31
C ARG A 70 18.47 -4.69 -18.37
N ARG A 71 19.67 -4.59 -17.80
CA ARG A 71 20.17 -5.60 -16.86
C ARG A 71 19.40 -5.55 -15.54
N ALA A 72 19.40 -6.69 -14.85
CA ALA A 72 18.89 -6.80 -13.49
C ALA A 72 19.79 -5.97 -12.53
N GLY A 73 19.43 -4.70 -12.31
CA GLY A 73 20.25 -3.76 -11.53
C GLY A 73 20.19 -2.31 -12.04
N ASP A 74 19.69 -2.10 -13.27
CA ASP A 74 19.58 -0.75 -13.83
C ASP A 74 18.42 0.02 -13.20
N TRP A 75 18.70 0.74 -12.11
CA TRP A 75 17.75 1.68 -11.52
C TRP A 75 17.52 2.86 -12.48
N SER A 76 16.26 3.28 -12.63
CA SER A 76 15.93 4.45 -13.44
C SER A 76 14.96 5.35 -12.68
N TRP A 77 15.46 6.53 -12.32
CA TRP A 77 14.68 7.58 -11.65
C TRP A 77 13.45 7.99 -12.45
N ARG A 78 13.52 8.00 -13.78
CA ARG A 78 12.37 8.28 -14.65
C ARG A 78 11.24 7.25 -14.51
N HIS A 79 11.57 5.97 -14.39
CA HIS A 79 10.55 4.91 -14.24
C HIS A 79 10.01 4.90 -12.81
N ALA A 80 10.86 5.19 -11.82
CA ALA A 80 10.44 5.33 -10.43
C ALA A 80 9.51 6.54 -10.22
N SER A 81 9.82 7.69 -10.81
CA SER A 81 8.95 8.87 -10.73
C SER A 81 7.61 8.61 -11.41
N MET A 82 7.59 8.02 -12.60
CA MET A 82 6.35 7.67 -13.29
C MET A 82 5.50 6.66 -12.48
N ALA A 83 6.14 5.64 -11.91
CA ALA A 83 5.46 4.66 -11.07
C ALA A 83 4.88 5.30 -9.79
N PHE A 84 5.62 6.19 -9.15
CA PHE A 84 5.16 6.94 -7.99
C PHE A 84 3.96 7.84 -8.34
N THR A 85 4.06 8.64 -9.41
CA THR A 85 2.97 9.52 -9.84
C THR A 85 1.71 8.73 -10.14
N LEU A 86 1.81 7.61 -10.87
CA LEU A 86 0.66 6.76 -11.17
C LEU A 86 0.05 6.14 -9.90
N ALA A 87 0.87 5.69 -8.95
CA ALA A 87 0.38 5.15 -7.68
C ALA A 87 -0.28 6.23 -6.81
N ALA A 88 0.29 7.44 -6.76
CA ALA A 88 -0.27 8.56 -6.00
C ALA A 88 -1.58 9.10 -6.61
N CYS A 89 -1.66 9.18 -7.95
CA CYS A 89 -2.92 9.50 -8.63
C CYS A 89 -3.97 8.42 -8.34
N TYR A 90 -3.58 7.14 -8.33
CA TYR A 90 -4.49 6.06 -7.98
C TYR A 90 -4.98 6.17 -6.52
N ALA A 91 -4.10 6.51 -5.58
CA ALA A 91 -4.47 6.77 -4.18
C ALA A 91 -5.51 7.90 -4.06
N ALA A 92 -5.32 8.99 -4.80
CA ALA A 92 -6.30 10.07 -4.83
C ALA A 92 -7.66 9.62 -5.41
N THR A 93 -7.67 8.81 -6.48
CA THR A 93 -8.92 8.27 -7.03
C THR A 93 -9.60 7.27 -6.11
N ASP A 94 -8.81 6.52 -5.34
CA ASP A 94 -9.31 5.55 -4.37
C ASP A 94 -9.98 6.24 -3.18
N GLU A 95 -9.38 7.32 -2.68
CA GLU A 95 -9.97 8.13 -1.62
C GLU A 95 -11.22 8.88 -2.09
N TRP A 96 -11.19 9.40 -3.32
CA TRP A 96 -12.38 9.93 -3.97
C TRP A 96 -13.48 8.86 -4.05
N HIS A 97 -13.14 7.63 -4.44
CA HIS A 97 -14.10 6.52 -4.49
C HIS A 97 -14.68 6.18 -3.10
N GLN A 98 -13.86 6.25 -2.04
CA GLN A 98 -14.32 6.03 -0.66
C GLN A 98 -15.39 7.03 -0.24
N THR A 99 -15.40 8.26 -0.75
CA THR A 99 -16.47 9.25 -0.46
C THR A 99 -17.87 8.81 -0.91
N PHE A 100 -17.95 7.84 -1.83
CA PHE A 100 -19.23 7.27 -2.26
C PHE A 100 -19.67 6.05 -1.44
N THR A 101 -18.86 5.61 -0.47
CA THR A 101 -19.20 4.48 0.40
C THR A 101 -19.91 4.96 1.66
N ALA A 102 -20.88 4.20 2.15
CA ALA A 102 -21.74 4.63 3.25
C ALA A 102 -21.04 4.68 4.62
N THR A 103 -19.80 4.17 4.70
CA THR A 103 -19.10 3.94 5.98
C THR A 103 -17.76 4.65 6.12
N ARG A 104 -17.34 5.45 5.12
CA ARG A 104 -16.01 6.10 5.11
C ARG A 104 -16.10 7.53 4.56
N ASP A 105 -15.46 8.45 5.25
CA ASP A 105 -15.15 9.79 4.75
C ASP A 105 -13.75 9.79 4.14
N GLY A 106 -13.61 10.45 2.99
CA GLY A 106 -12.30 10.63 2.35
C GLY A 106 -11.37 11.53 3.17
N SER A 107 -10.10 11.14 3.30
CA SER A 107 -9.05 11.81 4.07
C SER A 107 -7.80 12.04 3.23
N LEU A 108 -7.36 13.30 3.13
CA LEU A 108 -6.08 13.64 2.50
C LEU A 108 -4.89 12.97 3.19
N ALA A 109 -4.98 12.71 4.50
CA ALA A 109 -3.93 12.02 5.23
C ALA A 109 -3.77 10.57 4.73
N ASP A 110 -4.85 9.94 4.26
CA ASP A 110 -4.81 8.57 3.76
C ASP A 110 -4.14 8.50 2.40
N VAL A 111 -4.43 9.46 1.51
CA VAL A 111 -3.71 9.62 0.23
C VAL A 111 -2.22 9.81 0.45
N VAL A 112 -1.83 10.63 1.44
CA VAL A 112 -0.41 10.86 1.77
C VAL A 112 0.23 9.60 2.32
N LEU A 113 -0.45 8.87 3.20
CA LEU A 113 0.06 7.63 3.79
C LEU A 113 0.25 6.54 2.73
N ASP A 114 -0.69 6.41 1.80
CA ASP A 114 -0.60 5.45 0.69
C ASP A 114 0.49 5.84 -0.33
N ALA A 115 0.63 7.14 -0.63
CA ALA A 115 1.73 7.65 -1.42
C ALA A 115 3.09 7.40 -0.73
N ALA A 116 3.18 7.57 0.59
CA ALA A 116 4.38 7.25 1.35
C ALA A 116 4.72 5.74 1.27
N GLY A 117 3.71 4.86 1.36
CA GLY A 117 3.86 3.43 1.12
C GLY A 117 4.43 3.12 -0.27
N ALA A 118 3.90 3.76 -1.32
CA ALA A 118 4.42 3.66 -2.68
C ALA A 118 5.90 4.10 -2.77
N ALA A 119 6.27 5.22 -2.15
CA ALA A 119 7.64 5.70 -2.11
C ALA A 119 8.59 4.73 -1.39
N MET A 120 8.17 4.17 -0.25
CA MET A 120 8.95 3.18 0.49
C MET A 120 9.17 1.89 -0.34
N GLY A 121 8.15 1.40 -1.04
CA GLY A 121 8.25 0.25 -1.93
C GLY A 121 9.27 0.47 -3.06
N LEU A 122 9.23 1.65 -3.69
CA LEU A 122 10.18 2.03 -4.73
C LEU A 122 11.60 2.19 -4.18
N ALA A 123 11.77 2.79 -3.00
CA ALA A 123 13.08 2.92 -2.34
C ALA A 123 13.70 1.55 -2.05
N ALA A 124 12.91 0.60 -1.54
CA ALA A 124 13.36 -0.78 -1.32
C ALA A 124 13.83 -1.46 -2.63
N ILE A 125 13.10 -1.27 -3.73
CA ILE A 125 13.50 -1.78 -5.05
C ILE A 125 14.78 -1.09 -5.54
N GLY A 126 14.94 0.22 -5.28
CA GLY A 126 16.14 0.97 -5.61
C GLY A 126 17.38 0.44 -4.89
N VAL A 127 17.27 0.24 -3.57
CA VAL A 127 18.33 -0.38 -2.75
C VAL A 127 18.66 -1.78 -3.24
N TRP A 128 17.65 -2.59 -3.55
CA TRP A 128 17.84 -3.93 -4.10
C TRP A 128 18.59 -3.89 -5.45
N CYS A 129 18.19 -2.99 -6.36
CA CYS A 129 18.84 -2.85 -7.66
C CYS A 129 20.31 -2.42 -7.52
N TRP A 130 20.58 -1.48 -6.61
CA TRP A 130 21.93 -1.04 -6.28
C TRP A 130 22.77 -2.20 -5.73
N TRP A 131 22.24 -2.97 -4.78
CA TRP A 131 22.92 -4.13 -4.20
C TRP A 131 23.23 -5.24 -5.23
N ARG A 132 22.34 -5.48 -6.20
CA ARG A 132 22.63 -6.43 -7.29
C ARG A 132 23.70 -5.93 -8.26
N ARG A 133 23.75 -4.62 -8.50
CA ARG A 133 24.77 -4.01 -9.36
C ARG A 133 26.16 -4.14 -8.74
N THR A 134 26.30 -3.94 -7.44
CA THR A 134 27.60 -4.05 -6.74
C THR A 134 28.10 -5.50 -6.62
N ARG A 135 27.22 -6.51 -6.68
CA ARG A 135 27.62 -7.94 -6.71
C ARG A 135 27.95 -8.49 -8.09
N SER A 136 27.59 -7.78 -9.15
CA SER A 136 27.80 -8.21 -10.54
C SER A 136 28.95 -7.49 -11.24
N ALA A 137 29.66 -6.61 -10.51
CA ALA A 137 30.84 -5.86 -10.94
C ALA A 137 32.08 -6.46 -10.26
#